data_AF-A0A1M5YCV3-F1
#
_entry.id   AF-A0A1M5YCV3-F1
#
_cell.length_a   1.000
_cell.length_b   1.000
_cell.length_c   1.000
_cell.angle_alpha   90.00
_cell.angle_beta   90.00
_cell.angle_gamma   90.00
#
_symmetry.space_group_name_H-M   'P 1'
#
loop_
_entity.id
_entity.type
_entity.pdbx_description
1 polymer ?
#
loop_
_entity_poly.entity_id
_entity_poly.type
_entity_poly.pdbx_seq_one_letter_code
_entity_poly.pdbx_strand_id
1 'polypeptide(L)'
;MKIRSLWMIAAVCFVAPASVTHARSAYDGSWDLVFVTQRGSCDPTYNFTVNISDGIVTHPNLVRFRGYVARSGAVRASVTVQDKFASGTGRLFGTSGRGKWSGRAGSARCSGYWTAQRN
;
A
#
# COMPACT_ATOMS: atom_id res chain seq x y z
N MET A 1 67.53 -13.91 -36.32
CA MET A 1 66.70 -12.73 -36.62
C MET A 1 65.38 -13.15 -37.24
N LYS A 2 64.26 -12.96 -36.52
CA LYS A 2 62.95 -12.49 -37.04
C LYS A 2 61.92 -12.60 -35.92
N ILE A 3 61.70 -11.48 -35.25
CA ILE A 3 60.64 -11.26 -34.27
C ILE A 3 59.32 -11.11 -35.05
N ARG A 4 58.28 -11.85 -34.68
CA ARG A 4 56.91 -11.57 -35.10
C ARG A 4 56.03 -11.49 -33.86
N SER A 5 55.48 -10.32 -33.69
CA SER A 5 54.74 -9.83 -32.54
C SER A 5 53.23 -10.07 -32.72
N LEU A 6 52.47 -9.97 -31.60
CA LEU A 6 51.05 -9.51 -31.51
C LEU A 6 49.96 -10.56 -31.90
N TRP A 7 48.89 -10.87 -31.15
CA TRP A 7 48.08 -10.11 -30.17
C TRP A 7 47.44 -11.00 -29.08
N MET A 8 47.36 -10.46 -27.85
CA MET A 8 46.46 -10.93 -26.80
C MET A 8 45.01 -10.60 -27.17
N ILE A 9 44.12 -11.59 -27.16
CA ILE A 9 42.67 -11.37 -27.16
C ILE A 9 42.20 -11.57 -25.71
N ALA A 10 42.12 -10.48 -24.95
CA ALA A 10 41.45 -10.48 -23.66
C ALA A 10 39.94 -10.39 -23.90
N ALA A 11 39.22 -11.49 -23.70
CA ALA A 11 37.77 -11.51 -23.73
C ALA A 11 37.21 -10.75 -22.51
N VAL A 12 36.82 -9.49 -22.72
CA VAL A 12 36.11 -8.71 -21.70
C VAL A 12 34.67 -9.18 -21.66
N CYS A 13 34.34 -9.99 -20.64
CA CYS A 13 32.96 -10.33 -20.31
C CYS A 13 32.27 -9.06 -19.78
N PHE A 14 31.50 -8.38 -20.63
CA PHE A 14 30.58 -7.32 -20.22
C PHE A 14 29.46 -7.95 -19.38
N VAL A 15 29.62 -7.95 -18.06
CA VAL A 15 28.52 -8.25 -17.14
C VAL A 15 27.68 -6.97 -17.02
N ALA A 16 26.61 -6.88 -17.80
CA ALA A 16 25.66 -5.78 -17.66
C ALA A 16 24.98 -5.88 -16.28
N PRO A 17 24.94 -4.80 -15.47
CA PRO A 17 24.16 -4.80 -14.25
C PRO A 17 22.68 -4.88 -14.64
N ALA A 18 22.02 -5.99 -14.29
CA ALA A 18 20.57 -6.08 -14.33
C ALA A 18 20.02 -5.07 -13.32
N SER A 19 19.47 -3.97 -13.80
CA SER A 19 18.72 -3.04 -12.96
C SER A 19 17.49 -3.77 -12.45
N VAL A 20 17.49 -4.07 -11.15
CA VAL A 20 16.31 -4.55 -10.44
C VAL A 20 15.37 -3.35 -10.35
N THR A 21 14.56 -3.12 -11.38
CA THR A 21 13.50 -2.12 -11.35
C THR A 21 12.48 -2.61 -10.32
N HIS A 22 12.55 -2.09 -9.08
CA HIS A 22 11.46 -2.24 -8.12
C HIS A 22 10.22 -1.67 -8.79
N ALA A 23 9.33 -2.56 -9.25
CA ALA A 23 8.09 -2.17 -9.87
C ALA A 23 7.19 -1.58 -8.78
N ARG A 24 7.34 -0.27 -8.54
CA ARG A 24 6.44 0.50 -7.68
C ARG A 24 5.01 0.16 -8.05
N SER A 25 4.18 -0.10 -7.05
CA SER A 25 2.76 -0.29 -7.32
C SER A 25 2.19 1.01 -7.89
N ALA A 26 1.23 0.91 -8.82
CA ALA A 26 0.59 2.10 -9.42
C ALA A 26 -0.08 3.03 -8.36
N TYR A 27 -0.26 2.53 -7.14
CA TYR A 27 -0.92 3.21 -6.05
C TYR A 27 0.05 3.71 -4.97
N ASP A 28 1.37 3.57 -5.16
CA ASP A 28 2.38 3.97 -4.17
C ASP A 28 2.37 5.48 -3.91
N GLY A 29 2.37 5.88 -2.64
CA GLY A 29 2.33 7.28 -2.20
C GLY A 29 1.35 7.53 -1.05
N SER A 30 1.12 8.80 -0.76
CA SER A 30 0.25 9.25 0.34
C SER A 30 -1.22 9.32 -0.09
N TRP A 31 -2.11 8.87 0.78
CA TRP A 31 -3.55 8.82 0.56
C TRP A 31 -4.31 9.30 1.78
N ASP A 32 -5.25 10.19 1.57
CA ASP A 32 -6.19 10.63 2.58
C ASP A 32 -7.43 9.75 2.54
N LEU A 33 -7.78 9.21 3.71
CA LEU A 33 -8.92 8.33 3.89
C LEU A 33 -9.98 9.01 4.74
N VAL A 34 -11.24 8.83 4.32
CA VAL A 34 -12.43 9.23 5.07
C VAL A 34 -13.29 7.98 5.24
N PHE A 35 -13.60 7.63 6.48
CA PHE A 35 -14.51 6.55 6.85
C PHE A 35 -15.78 7.18 7.40
N VAL A 36 -16.93 6.78 6.88
CA VAL A 36 -18.25 7.23 7.36
C VAL A 36 -18.98 6.04 7.97
N THR A 37 -19.46 6.21 9.21
CA THR A 37 -20.29 5.24 9.93
C THR A 37 -21.74 5.39 9.45
N GLN A 38 -22.31 4.31 8.92
CA GLN A 38 -23.73 4.27 8.51
C GLN A 38 -24.60 3.49 9.48
N ARG A 39 -24.00 2.61 10.30
CA ARG A 39 -24.69 1.78 11.29
C ARG A 39 -23.84 1.66 12.54
N GLY A 40 -24.49 1.64 13.69
CA GLY A 40 -23.85 1.55 15.01
C GLY A 40 -23.61 2.92 15.65
N SER A 41 -23.19 2.92 16.91
CA SER A 41 -23.00 4.11 17.75
C SER A 41 -21.53 4.53 17.87
N CYS A 42 -20.69 4.20 16.88
CA CYS A 42 -19.32 4.71 16.80
C CYS A 42 -19.33 6.17 16.36
N ASP A 43 -18.16 6.82 16.40
CA ASP A 43 -18.03 8.17 15.87
C ASP A 43 -18.48 8.20 14.40
N PRO A 44 -19.15 9.28 13.96
CA PRO A 44 -19.78 9.34 12.65
C PRO A 44 -18.77 9.29 11.50
N THR A 45 -17.57 9.84 11.72
CA THR A 45 -16.52 9.96 10.70
C THR A 45 -15.14 9.74 11.30
N TYR A 46 -14.27 9.01 10.60
CA TYR A 46 -12.84 8.91 10.90
C TYR A 46 -12.00 9.35 9.71
N ASN A 47 -11.00 10.19 9.94
CA ASN A 47 -10.12 10.71 8.89
C ASN A 47 -8.66 10.44 9.27
N PHE A 48 -7.87 9.91 8.35
CA PHE A 48 -6.44 9.73 8.54
C PHE A 48 -5.73 9.53 7.21
N THR A 49 -4.43 9.82 7.20
CA THR A 49 -3.56 9.65 6.03
C THR A 49 -2.74 8.38 6.17
N VAL A 50 -2.62 7.62 5.08
CA VAL A 50 -1.77 6.42 5.00
C VAL A 50 -0.78 6.56 3.86
N ASN A 51 0.30 5.79 3.92
CA ASN A 51 1.23 5.66 2.82
C ASN A 51 1.19 4.23 2.25
N ILE A 52 1.14 4.12 0.92
CA ILE A 52 1.25 2.85 0.20
C ILE A 52 2.67 2.72 -0.33
N SER A 53 3.35 1.62 -0.02
CA SER A 53 4.65 1.26 -0.59
C SER A 53 4.63 -0.19 -1.03
N ASP A 54 4.86 -0.46 -2.32
CA ASP A 54 4.80 -1.81 -2.91
C ASP A 54 3.48 -2.53 -2.61
N GLY A 55 2.39 -1.75 -2.59
CA GLY A 55 1.05 -2.22 -2.23
C GLY A 55 0.82 -2.45 -0.73
N ILE A 56 1.83 -2.31 0.13
CA ILE A 56 1.68 -2.38 1.59
C ILE A 56 1.22 -1.02 2.12
N VAL A 57 0.13 -1.02 2.86
CA VAL A 57 -0.43 0.19 3.45
C VAL A 57 0.14 0.35 4.86
N THR A 58 0.73 1.51 5.12
CA THR A 58 1.45 1.84 6.36
C THR A 58 0.90 3.13 6.97
N HIS A 59 0.97 3.23 8.30
CA HIS A 59 0.58 4.43 9.04
C HIS A 59 1.54 4.63 10.22
N PRO A 60 2.11 5.84 10.42
CA PRO A 60 3.20 6.08 11.37
C PRO A 60 2.86 5.68 12.81
N ASN A 61 1.62 5.91 13.24
CA ASN A 61 1.20 5.70 14.64
C ASN A 61 0.40 4.40 14.90
N LEU A 62 0.18 3.55 13.89
CA LEU A 62 -0.70 2.37 14.03
C LEU A 62 0.09 1.06 13.91
N VAL A 63 0.62 0.60 15.04
CA VAL A 63 1.50 -0.58 15.14
C VAL A 63 0.85 -1.89 14.67
N ARG A 64 -0.49 -1.99 14.78
CA ARG A 64 -1.26 -3.18 14.35
C ARG A 64 -2.15 -2.90 13.15
N PHE A 65 -1.68 -2.05 12.24
CA PHE A 65 -2.30 -1.85 10.94
C PHE A 65 -1.77 -2.90 9.95
N ARG A 66 -2.69 -3.61 9.28
CA ARG A 66 -2.37 -4.54 8.20
C ARG A 66 -3.19 -4.14 6.99
N GLY A 67 -2.57 -3.71 5.90
CA GLY A 67 -3.29 -3.38 4.68
C GLY A 67 -2.48 -3.69 3.43
N TYR A 68 -3.20 -4.08 2.38
CA TYR A 68 -2.65 -4.42 1.09
C TYR A 68 -3.52 -3.89 -0.04
N VAL A 69 -2.87 -3.37 -1.09
CA VAL A 69 -3.45 -2.97 -2.36
C VAL A 69 -2.81 -3.81 -3.46
N ALA A 70 -3.64 -4.65 -4.10
CA ALA A 70 -3.20 -5.42 -5.25
C ALA A 70 -2.90 -4.50 -6.44
N ARG A 71 -2.13 -4.99 -7.41
CA ARG A 71 -1.88 -4.28 -8.68
C ARG A 71 -3.17 -3.93 -9.45
N SER A 72 -4.25 -4.69 -9.23
CA SER A 72 -5.57 -4.40 -9.80
C SER A 72 -6.30 -3.23 -9.10
N GLY A 73 -5.75 -2.71 -8.00
CA GLY A 73 -6.37 -1.72 -7.14
C GLY A 73 -7.25 -2.31 -6.04
N ALA A 74 -7.43 -3.63 -5.97
CA ALA A 74 -8.22 -4.26 -4.91
C ALA A 74 -7.57 -4.03 -3.54
N VAL A 75 -8.35 -3.52 -2.58
CA VAL A 75 -7.89 -3.15 -1.24
C VAL A 75 -8.45 -4.13 -0.21
N ARG A 76 -7.60 -4.55 0.72
CA ARG A 76 -7.99 -5.21 1.98
C ARG A 76 -7.16 -4.63 3.11
N ALA A 77 -7.80 -4.23 4.19
CA ALA A 77 -7.12 -3.70 5.36
C ALA A 77 -7.84 -4.07 6.65
N SER A 78 -7.08 -4.12 7.74
CA SER A 78 -7.58 -4.26 9.09
C SER A 78 -6.67 -3.52 10.05
N VAL A 79 -7.26 -2.99 11.11
CA VAL A 79 -6.54 -2.26 12.16
C VAL A 79 -7.08 -2.68 13.51
N THR A 80 -6.18 -2.81 14.48
CA THR A 80 -6.53 -2.96 15.89
C THR A 80 -5.82 -1.88 16.69
N VAL A 81 -6.57 -1.12 17.50
CA VAL A 81 -6.02 -0.11 18.41
C VAL A 81 -6.68 -0.32 19.76
N GLN A 82 -5.90 -0.74 20.76
CA GLN A 82 -6.42 -1.10 22.08
C GLN A 82 -7.60 -2.08 21.94
N ASP A 83 -8.80 -1.66 22.36
CA ASP A 83 -10.04 -2.46 22.33
C ASP A 83 -10.89 -2.22 21.07
N LYS A 84 -10.40 -1.40 20.13
CA LYS A 84 -11.05 -1.09 18.86
C LYS A 84 -10.48 -1.95 17.74
N PHE A 85 -11.35 -2.39 16.85
CA PHE A 85 -10.98 -3.14 15.64
C PHE A 85 -11.81 -2.67 14.45
N ALA A 86 -11.19 -2.56 13.30
CA ALA A 86 -11.91 -2.37 12.04
C ALA A 86 -11.26 -3.19 10.92
N SER A 87 -12.08 -3.60 9.96
CA SER A 87 -11.66 -4.24 8.72
C SER A 87 -12.42 -3.63 7.55
N GLY A 88 -11.73 -3.47 6.42
CA GLY A 88 -12.26 -2.83 5.23
C GLY A 88 -11.78 -3.48 3.95
N THR A 89 -12.63 -3.38 2.93
CA THR A 89 -12.35 -3.83 1.58
C THR A 89 -12.83 -2.80 0.58
N GLY A 90 -12.20 -2.72 -0.59
CA GLY A 90 -12.66 -1.85 -1.66
C GLY A 90 -11.70 -1.82 -2.83
N ARG A 91 -11.64 -0.69 -3.54
CA ARG A 91 -10.80 -0.55 -4.72
C ARG A 91 -10.32 0.89 -4.93
N LEU A 92 -9.08 1.01 -5.39
CA LEU A 92 -8.49 2.27 -5.88
C LEU A 92 -8.57 2.34 -7.42
N PHE A 93 -8.79 3.55 -7.93
CA PHE A 93 -8.90 3.90 -9.34
C PHE A 93 -8.13 5.21 -9.57
N GLY A 94 -6.95 5.10 -10.19
CA GLY A 94 -6.07 6.25 -10.40
C GLY A 94 -5.72 6.94 -9.08
N THR A 95 -6.28 8.14 -8.87
CA THR A 95 -6.05 9.00 -7.71
C THR A 95 -7.17 8.96 -6.67
N SER A 96 -8.19 8.10 -6.84
CA SER A 96 -9.34 8.01 -5.92
C SER A 96 -9.63 6.56 -5.53
N GLY A 97 -10.48 6.35 -4.53
CA GLY A 97 -10.87 5.01 -4.12
C GLY A 97 -12.10 5.00 -3.23
N ARG A 98 -12.71 3.82 -3.10
CA ARG A 98 -13.84 3.62 -2.19
C ARG A 98 -14.01 2.17 -1.78
N GLY A 99 -14.74 1.97 -0.69
CA GLY A 99 -15.11 0.64 -0.25
C GLY A 99 -16.02 0.64 0.96
N LYS A 100 -16.10 -0.52 1.61
CA LYS A 100 -16.88 -0.75 2.82
C LYS A 100 -15.97 -1.12 3.97
N TRP A 101 -16.42 -0.84 5.17
CA TRP A 101 -15.76 -1.25 6.40
C TRP A 101 -16.77 -1.72 7.45
N SER A 102 -16.27 -2.53 8.37
CA SER A 102 -16.98 -2.90 9.59
C SER A 102 -16.00 -3.04 10.74
N GLY A 103 -16.46 -2.85 11.96
CA GLY A 103 -15.61 -2.83 13.13
C GLY A 103 -16.38 -2.86 14.44
N ARG A 104 -15.62 -2.70 15.52
CA ARG A 104 -16.12 -2.60 16.88
C ARG A 104 -15.30 -1.60 17.68
N ALA A 105 -15.96 -0.93 18.62
CA ALA A 105 -15.34 -0.08 19.63
C ALA A 105 -16.04 -0.33 20.97
N GLY A 106 -15.35 -1.00 21.91
CA GLY A 106 -16.01 -1.53 23.11
C GLY A 106 -17.09 -2.56 22.74
N SER A 107 -18.31 -2.37 23.24
CA SER A 107 -19.47 -3.22 22.91
C SER A 107 -20.19 -2.84 21.61
N ALA A 108 -19.91 -1.66 21.04
CA ALA A 108 -20.56 -1.19 19.82
C ALA A 108 -20.00 -1.89 18.58
N ARG A 109 -20.88 -2.32 17.67
CA ARG A 109 -20.53 -2.81 16.33
C ARG A 109 -20.95 -1.80 15.30
N CYS A 110 -20.03 -1.44 14.41
CA CYS A 110 -20.23 -0.36 13.46
C CYS A 110 -19.83 -0.75 12.06
N SER A 111 -20.43 -0.11 11.08
CA SER A 111 -20.10 -0.34 9.67
C SER A 111 -20.49 0.86 8.83
N GLY A 112 -19.87 0.96 7.67
CA GLY A 112 -20.23 1.94 6.67
C GLY A 112 -19.33 1.86 5.46
N TYR A 113 -18.99 3.01 4.89
CA TYR A 113 -18.15 3.12 3.71
C TYR A 113 -16.91 3.96 3.99
N TRP A 114 -15.93 3.81 3.11
CA TRP A 114 -14.75 4.67 3.09
C TRP A 114 -14.52 5.21 1.68
N THR A 115 -13.89 6.37 1.60
CA THR A 115 -13.37 6.97 0.39
C THR A 115 -11.89 7.29 0.57
N ALA A 116 -11.13 7.28 -0.53
CA ALA A 116 -9.73 7.62 -0.55
C ALA A 116 -9.46 8.64 -1.65
N GLN A 117 -8.57 9.59 -1.37
CA GLN A 117 -8.03 10.51 -2.35
C GLN A 117 -6.51 10.54 -2.22
N ARG A 118 -5.83 10.54 -3.35
CA ARG A 118 -4.37 10.68 -3.39
C ARG A 118 -3.99 12.14 -3.11
N ASN A 119 -2.97 12.31 -2.26
CA ASN A 119 -2.33 13.61 -2.02
C ASN A 119 -1.33 13.94 -3.14
#